data_AF-A0A3D1E686-F1
#
_entry.id   AF-A0A3D1E686-F1
#
_cell.length_a   1.000
_cell.length_b   1.000
_cell.length_c   1.000
_cell.angle_alpha   90.00
_cell.angle_beta   90.00
_cell.angle_gamma   90.00
#
_symmetry.space_group_name_H-M   'P 1'
#
loop_
_entity.id
_entity.type
_entity.pdbx_description
1 polymer ?
#
loop_
_entity_poly.entity_id
_entity_poly.type
_entity_poly.pdbx_seq_one_letter_code
_entity_poly.pdbx_strand_id
1 'polypeptide(L)'
;MKKSTFLLCIFLLATTNFLFAQVGIGTITPNNSSMLDIESTDKGILIPRMTETQKMSVSSPVSGLLIYQIDKEAGFYFYDGSVWLRLVKNISPNFTGTITSESISSTGTISATSFVGDGSGLTGINFNTVSITTNIND
;
A
#
# COMPACT_ATOMS: atom_id res chain seq x y z
N MET A 1 -46.67 31.83 -30.54
CA MET A 1 -46.42 31.28 -29.19
C MET A 1 -45.82 29.87 -29.23
N LYS A 2 -46.41 28.89 -29.93
CA LYS A 2 -45.94 27.48 -29.95
C LYS A 2 -44.47 27.27 -30.40
N LYS A 3 -43.97 28.02 -31.39
CA LYS A 3 -42.56 27.92 -31.88
C LYS A 3 -41.53 28.42 -30.86
N SER A 4 -41.86 29.47 -30.11
CA SER A 4 -40.97 30.02 -29.08
C SER A 4 -40.83 29.09 -27.88
N THR A 5 -41.94 28.45 -27.48
CA THR A 5 -41.93 27.43 -26.42
C THR A 5 -41.11 26.20 -26.85
N PHE A 6 -41.21 25.78 -28.10
CA PHE A 6 -40.44 24.66 -28.65
C PHE A 6 -38.93 24.92 -28.66
N LEU A 7 -38.50 26.11 -29.07
CA LEU A 7 -37.10 26.54 -29.05
C LEU A 7 -36.54 26.63 -27.62
N LEU A 8 -37.34 27.09 -26.65
CA LEU A 8 -36.95 27.14 -25.25
C LEU A 8 -36.73 25.74 -24.67
N CYS A 9 -37.58 24.77 -24.99
CA CYS A 9 -37.40 23.38 -24.56
C CYS A 9 -36.10 22.77 -25.12
N ILE A 10 -35.78 23.01 -26.39
CA ILE A 10 -34.52 22.54 -26.99
C ILE A 10 -33.30 23.19 -26.32
N PHE A 11 -33.37 24.48 -26.01
CA PHE A 11 -32.29 25.18 -25.30
C PHE A 11 -32.08 24.61 -23.89
N LEU A 12 -33.16 24.36 -23.13
CA LEU A 12 -33.05 23.72 -21.81
C LEU A 12 -32.45 22.30 -21.90
N LEU A 13 -32.86 21.49 -22.88
CA LEU A 13 -32.31 20.14 -23.08
C LEU A 13 -30.85 20.15 -23.54
N ALA A 14 -30.40 21.18 -24.27
CA ALA A 14 -29.02 21.31 -24.72
C ALA A 14 -28.04 21.75 -23.61
N THR A 15 -28.55 22.22 -22.46
CA THR A 15 -27.74 22.71 -21.33
C THR A 15 -27.57 21.70 -20.20
N THR A 16 -28.12 20.48 -20.32
CA THR A 16 -27.97 19.47 -19.27
C THR A 16 -26.55 18.94 -19.27
N ASN A 17 -25.73 19.39 -18.32
CA ASN A 17 -24.42 18.81 -18.04
C ASN A 17 -24.61 17.36 -17.58
N PHE A 18 -23.78 16.43 -18.09
CA PHE A 18 -23.72 15.06 -17.58
C PHE A 18 -23.22 15.09 -16.14
N LEU A 19 -24.11 14.89 -15.17
CA LEU A 19 -23.74 14.75 -13.77
C LEU A 19 -23.28 13.30 -13.54
N PHE A 20 -21.98 13.11 -13.30
CA PHE A 20 -21.47 11.84 -12.78
C PHE A 20 -21.78 11.78 -11.27
N ALA A 21 -22.51 10.76 -10.84
CA ALA A 21 -22.80 10.55 -9.43
C ALA A 21 -21.57 9.93 -8.74
N GLN A 22 -20.70 10.78 -8.19
CA GLN A 22 -19.66 10.37 -7.25
C GLN A 22 -20.26 10.07 -5.88
N VAL A 23 -19.79 9.01 -5.21
CA VAL A 23 -20.29 8.65 -3.89
C VAL A 23 -19.47 9.38 -2.83
N GLY A 24 -20.06 10.40 -2.22
CA GLY A 24 -19.51 11.04 -1.02
C GLY A 24 -20.15 10.46 0.24
N ILE A 25 -19.34 10.09 1.23
CA ILE A 25 -19.82 9.74 2.58
C ILE A 25 -19.16 10.68 3.58
N GLY A 26 -19.97 11.48 4.27
CA GLY A 26 -19.45 12.47 5.23
C GLY A 26 -18.91 13.75 4.58
N THR A 27 -18.97 13.88 3.26
CA THR A 27 -18.60 15.11 2.52
C THR A 27 -19.63 15.44 1.44
N ILE A 28 -19.89 16.74 1.23
CA ILE A 28 -20.75 17.25 0.16
C ILE A 28 -19.95 17.69 -1.08
N THR A 29 -18.63 17.69 -0.98
CA THR A 29 -17.70 18.04 -2.07
C THR A 29 -16.67 16.92 -2.24
N PRO A 30 -17.09 15.72 -2.70
CA PRO A 30 -16.14 14.64 -2.97
C PRO A 30 -15.07 15.09 -3.97
N ASN A 31 -13.85 14.62 -3.79
CA ASN A 31 -12.74 14.93 -4.67
C ASN A 31 -13.05 14.45 -6.10
N ASN A 32 -12.85 15.32 -7.09
CA ASN A 32 -13.14 15.03 -8.50
C ASN A 32 -12.35 13.83 -9.07
N SER A 33 -11.25 13.42 -8.44
CA SER A 33 -10.49 12.22 -8.84
C SER A 33 -10.93 10.94 -8.13
N SER A 34 -12.03 10.97 -7.37
CA SER A 34 -12.51 9.84 -6.58
C SER A 34 -13.87 9.33 -7.07
N MET A 35 -14.03 8.00 -7.12
CA MET A 35 -15.35 7.39 -7.32
C MET A 35 -16.11 7.23 -5.99
N LEU A 36 -15.36 7.09 -4.89
CA LEU A 36 -15.83 7.04 -3.51
C LEU A 36 -14.91 7.92 -2.67
N ASP A 37 -15.46 8.97 -2.04
CA ASP A 37 -14.77 9.82 -1.09
C ASP A 37 -15.43 9.71 0.29
N ILE A 38 -14.62 9.49 1.32
CA ILE A 38 -15.12 9.28 2.68
C ILE A 38 -14.36 10.20 3.62
N GLU A 39 -15.07 11.15 4.20
CA GLU A 39 -14.52 12.11 5.16
C GLU A 39 -15.14 11.89 6.55
N SER A 40 -14.30 11.71 7.56
CA SER A 40 -14.72 11.63 8.95
C SER A 40 -13.54 11.92 9.87
N THR A 41 -13.80 12.58 11.00
CA THR A 41 -12.80 12.84 12.04
C THR A 41 -12.78 11.79 13.16
N ASP A 42 -13.80 10.92 13.21
CA ASP A 42 -14.05 10.00 14.34
C ASP A 42 -14.47 8.58 13.91
N LYS A 43 -14.73 8.33 12.64
CA LYS A 43 -15.13 7.03 12.08
C LYS A 43 -14.18 6.61 10.97
N GLY A 44 -14.15 5.31 10.70
CA GLY A 44 -13.38 4.71 9.61
C GLY A 44 -14.22 3.75 8.78
N ILE A 45 -13.57 3.09 7.83
CA ILE A 45 -14.19 2.09 6.97
C ILE A 45 -13.94 0.70 7.57
N LEU A 46 -15.01 -0.06 7.77
CA LEU A 46 -14.91 -1.47 8.13
C LEU A 46 -14.86 -2.33 6.86
N ILE A 47 -13.66 -2.81 6.52
CA ILE A 47 -13.40 -3.69 5.38
C ILE A 47 -13.81 -5.14 5.74
N PRO A 48 -14.17 -6.03 4.78
CA PRO A 48 -14.53 -7.42 5.08
C PRO A 48 -13.52 -8.11 6.01
N ARG A 49 -14.05 -8.68 7.11
CA ARG A 49 -13.29 -9.38 8.15
C ARG A 49 -13.48 -10.89 8.00
N MET A 50 -12.39 -11.64 7.89
CA MET A 50 -12.46 -13.07 7.63
C MET A 50 -11.27 -13.83 8.24
N THR A 51 -11.42 -15.14 8.45
CA THR A 51 -10.31 -16.00 8.87
C THR A 51 -9.35 -16.29 7.70
N GLU A 52 -8.17 -16.81 7.98
CA GLU A 52 -7.23 -17.23 6.93
C GLU A 52 -7.87 -18.25 5.98
N THR A 53 -8.59 -19.23 6.52
CA THR A 53 -9.28 -20.24 5.70
C THR A 53 -10.32 -19.59 4.77
N GLN A 54 -11.07 -18.61 5.27
CA GLN A 54 -12.04 -17.88 4.45
C GLN A 54 -11.37 -17.01 3.39
N LYS A 55 -10.28 -16.30 3.73
CA LYS A 55 -9.44 -15.53 2.80
C LYS A 55 -8.91 -16.40 1.66
N MET A 56 -8.41 -17.59 2.00
CA MET A 56 -7.90 -18.55 1.02
C MET A 56 -9.01 -19.21 0.19
N SER A 57 -10.27 -19.14 0.65
CA SER A 57 -11.44 -19.67 -0.07
C SER A 57 -12.14 -18.64 -0.96
N VAL A 58 -11.63 -17.40 -1.04
CA VAL A 58 -12.15 -16.39 -1.96
C VAL A 58 -11.92 -16.88 -3.40
N SER A 59 -13.00 -17.12 -4.15
CA SER A 59 -12.92 -17.57 -5.53
C SER A 59 -12.56 -16.42 -6.47
N SER A 60 -11.54 -16.60 -7.30
CA SER A 60 -11.09 -15.63 -8.31
C SER A 60 -10.91 -14.20 -7.77
N PRO A 61 -10.07 -14.00 -6.73
CA PRO A 61 -9.79 -12.67 -6.20
C PRO A 61 -9.19 -11.77 -7.28
N VAL A 62 -9.59 -10.50 -7.30
CA VAL A 62 -9.09 -9.50 -8.24
C VAL A 62 -7.91 -8.76 -7.60
N SER A 63 -6.92 -8.37 -8.40
CA SER A 63 -5.80 -7.55 -7.92
C SER A 63 -6.31 -6.25 -7.29
N GLY A 64 -5.77 -5.89 -6.13
CA GLY A 64 -6.20 -4.75 -5.32
C GLY A 64 -7.33 -5.05 -4.32
N LEU A 65 -7.87 -6.28 -4.29
CA LEU A 65 -8.88 -6.65 -3.29
C LEU A 65 -8.31 -6.57 -1.87
N LEU A 66 -8.92 -5.77 -1.00
CA LEU A 66 -8.49 -5.52 0.38
C LEU A 66 -9.40 -6.24 1.38
N ILE A 67 -8.81 -6.93 2.36
CA ILE A 67 -9.52 -7.61 3.46
C ILE A 67 -8.78 -7.41 4.78
N TYR A 68 -9.45 -7.69 5.89
CA TYR A 68 -8.81 -7.81 7.21
C TYR A 68 -8.90 -9.24 7.72
N GLN A 69 -7.75 -9.91 7.91
CA GLN A 69 -7.69 -11.23 8.52
C GLN A 69 -7.80 -11.10 10.05
N ILE A 70 -8.68 -11.89 10.67
CA ILE A 70 -8.95 -11.80 12.12
C ILE A 70 -8.24 -12.83 12.99
N ASP A 71 -7.64 -13.85 12.39
CA ASP A 71 -6.95 -14.95 13.08
C ASP A 71 -5.51 -15.13 12.56
N LYS A 72 -4.74 -16.00 13.25
CA LYS A 72 -3.33 -16.27 12.97
C LYS A 72 -2.52 -14.97 12.86
N GLU A 73 -1.89 -14.72 11.72
CA GLU A 73 -1.24 -13.47 11.36
C GLU A 73 -2.30 -12.39 11.01
N ALA A 74 -3.01 -11.91 12.03
CA ALA A 74 -4.07 -10.92 11.85
C ALA A 74 -3.54 -9.60 11.26
N GLY A 75 -4.34 -8.97 10.39
CA GLY A 75 -3.99 -7.70 9.78
C GLY A 75 -4.66 -7.45 8.44
N PHE A 76 -4.33 -6.34 7.81
CA PHE A 76 -4.79 -6.02 6.46
C PHE A 76 -4.00 -6.84 5.43
N TYR A 77 -4.72 -7.40 4.46
CA TYR A 77 -4.14 -8.08 3.31
C TYR A 77 -4.73 -7.50 2.03
N PHE A 78 -3.90 -7.34 1.00
CA PHE A 78 -4.37 -7.12 -0.36
C PHE A 78 -3.94 -8.26 -1.27
N TYR A 79 -4.75 -8.57 -2.27
CA TYR A 79 -4.38 -9.53 -3.31
C TYR A 79 -3.61 -8.79 -4.42
N ASP A 80 -2.41 -9.25 -4.77
CA ASP A 80 -1.60 -8.61 -5.83
C ASP A 80 -1.96 -9.09 -7.25
N GLY A 81 -2.84 -10.09 -7.36
CA GLY A 81 -3.15 -10.79 -8.60
C GLY A 81 -2.62 -12.23 -8.65
N SER A 82 -1.80 -12.62 -7.68
CA SER A 82 -1.24 -13.98 -7.54
C SER A 82 -1.34 -14.48 -6.09
N VAL A 83 -0.90 -13.68 -5.11
CA VAL A 83 -0.84 -14.04 -3.70
C VAL A 83 -1.43 -12.96 -2.80
N TRP A 84 -1.80 -13.35 -1.58
CA TRP A 84 -2.24 -12.41 -0.54
C TRP A 84 -1.01 -11.84 0.19
N LEU A 85 -0.84 -10.52 0.10
CA LEU A 85 0.25 -9.79 0.75
C LEU A 85 -0.28 -9.03 1.97
N ARG A 86 0.39 -9.19 3.12
CA ARG A 86 0.03 -8.46 4.35
C ARG A 86 0.59 -7.04 4.30
N LEU A 87 -0.24 -6.06 4.64
CA LEU A 87 0.21 -4.69 4.90
C LEU A 87 0.75 -4.62 6.33
N VAL A 88 2.05 -4.36 6.46
CA VAL A 88 2.74 -4.24 7.74
C VAL A 88 3.35 -2.87 7.92
N LYS A 89 3.06 -2.23 9.06
CA LYS A 89 3.80 -1.05 9.51
C LYS A 89 5.09 -1.52 10.17
N ASN A 90 6.19 -1.47 9.44
CA ASN A 90 7.49 -1.89 9.95
C ASN A 90 8.18 -0.74 10.69
N ILE A 91 8.03 -0.69 12.03
CA ILE A 91 8.87 0.18 12.87
C ILE A 91 10.22 -0.50 13.21
N SER A 92 10.30 -1.84 13.08
CA SER A 92 11.53 -2.64 13.18
C SER A 92 11.34 -3.96 12.41
N PRO A 93 11.54 -4.01 11.08
CA PRO A 93 11.29 -5.23 10.32
C PRO A 93 12.24 -6.34 10.76
N ASN A 94 11.71 -7.46 11.25
CA ASN A 94 12.44 -8.71 11.27
C ASN A 94 12.24 -9.37 9.92
N PHE A 95 13.27 -9.32 9.07
CA PHE A 95 13.24 -9.95 7.76
C PHE A 95 13.88 -11.33 7.84
N THR A 96 13.16 -12.36 7.39
CA THR A 96 13.70 -13.71 7.22
C THR A 96 13.85 -13.96 5.71
N GLY A 97 15.09 -13.95 5.19
CA GLY A 97 15.36 -14.16 3.77
C GLY A 97 16.57 -13.38 3.24
N THR A 98 16.65 -13.22 1.92
CA THR A 98 17.67 -12.43 1.22
C THR A 98 17.13 -11.05 0.83
N ILE A 99 17.86 -9.99 1.18
CA ILE A 99 17.59 -8.64 0.71
C ILE A 99 18.36 -8.44 -0.60
N THR A 100 17.65 -8.37 -1.73
CA THR A 100 18.23 -7.98 -3.03
C THR A 100 18.02 -6.48 -3.22
N SER A 101 18.98 -5.68 -2.80
CA SER A 101 18.97 -4.22 -2.95
C SER A 101 20.25 -3.75 -3.62
N GLU A 102 20.19 -2.68 -4.41
CA GLU A 102 21.40 -2.02 -4.93
C GLU A 102 22.26 -1.44 -3.81
N SER A 103 21.62 -0.86 -2.78
CA SER A 103 22.31 -0.31 -1.59
C SER A 103 21.48 -0.47 -0.32
N ILE A 104 22.17 -0.57 0.82
CA ILE A 104 21.59 -0.56 2.17
C ILE A 104 22.07 0.70 2.88
N SER A 105 21.17 1.64 3.15
CA SER A 105 21.47 2.83 3.96
C SER A 105 20.94 2.65 5.39
N SER A 106 21.81 2.83 6.39
CA SER A 106 21.42 2.81 7.81
C SER A 106 21.96 4.04 8.54
N THR A 107 21.13 4.65 9.39
CA THR A 107 21.56 5.71 10.32
C THR A 107 22.10 5.17 11.65
N GLY A 108 21.95 3.86 11.87
CA GLY A 108 22.46 3.15 13.05
C GLY A 108 23.36 1.96 12.68
N THR A 109 23.61 1.08 13.64
CA THR A 109 24.48 -0.07 13.46
C THR A 109 23.85 -1.13 12.55
N ILE A 110 24.60 -1.58 11.55
CA ILE A 110 24.30 -2.81 10.79
C ILE A 110 25.14 -3.93 11.40
N SER A 111 24.48 -4.96 11.93
CA SER A 111 25.13 -6.15 12.49
C SER A 111 24.81 -7.36 11.62
N ALA A 112 25.83 -8.15 11.29
CA ALA A 112 25.69 -9.43 10.59
C ALA A 112 26.62 -10.47 11.21
N THR A 113 26.25 -11.75 11.12
CA THR A 113 27.16 -12.85 11.48
C THR A 113 28.32 -12.97 10.51
N SER A 114 28.10 -12.57 9.25
CA SER A 114 29.13 -12.46 8.22
C SER A 114 28.74 -11.40 7.19
N PHE A 115 29.71 -10.64 6.71
CA PHE A 115 29.60 -9.85 5.49
C PHE A 115 30.39 -10.60 4.40
N VAL A 116 29.75 -10.94 3.28
CA VAL A 116 30.36 -11.69 2.18
C VAL A 116 30.48 -10.77 0.97
N GLY A 117 31.68 -10.65 0.39
CA GLY A 117 31.99 -9.79 -0.75
C GLY A 117 33.49 -9.49 -0.86
N ASP A 118 33.91 -8.82 -1.92
CA ASP A 118 35.31 -8.37 -2.10
C ASP A 118 35.66 -7.12 -1.24
N GLY A 119 34.64 -6.47 -0.68
CA GLY A 119 34.78 -5.31 0.20
C GLY A 119 35.34 -4.06 -0.47
N SER A 120 35.64 -4.08 -1.77
CA SER A 120 36.36 -2.99 -2.45
C SER A 120 35.54 -1.71 -2.60
N GLY A 121 34.22 -1.80 -2.45
CA GLY A 121 33.30 -0.65 -2.45
C GLY A 121 33.10 0.01 -1.09
N LEU A 122 33.64 -0.55 0.00
CA LEU A 122 33.50 0.03 1.34
C LEU A 122 34.44 1.23 1.50
N THR A 123 33.87 2.39 1.81
CA THR A 123 34.63 3.64 2.05
C THR A 123 34.19 4.28 3.37
N GLY A 124 34.98 5.21 3.91
CA GLY A 124 34.61 5.96 5.13
C GLY A 124 34.70 5.18 6.45
N ILE A 125 35.41 4.04 6.47
CA ILE A 125 35.65 3.26 7.69
C ILE A 125 36.71 3.97 8.56
N ASN A 126 36.36 4.31 9.80
CA ASN A 126 37.31 4.86 10.76
C ASN A 126 38.11 3.72 11.44
N PHE A 127 39.36 3.54 11.01
CA PHE A 127 40.24 2.48 11.49
C PHE A 127 40.58 2.56 12.99
N ASN A 128 40.39 3.71 13.66
CA ASN A 128 40.66 3.87 15.09
C ASN A 128 39.66 3.11 15.99
N THR A 129 38.60 2.55 15.40
CA THR A 129 37.50 1.83 16.07
C THR A 129 37.32 0.41 15.56
N VAL A 130 38.20 -0.08 14.69
CA VAL A 130 38.08 -1.41 14.07
C VAL A 130 38.97 -2.42 14.81
N SER A 131 38.35 -3.43 15.42
CA SER A 131 39.06 -4.64 15.89
C SER A 131 38.93 -5.74 14.84
N ILE A 132 40.03 -6.08 14.16
CA ILE A 132 40.07 -7.19 13.20
C ILE A 132 40.65 -8.42 13.91
N THR A 133 39.87 -9.49 14.01
CA THR A 133 40.38 -10.82 14.40
C THR A 133 40.51 -11.66 13.14
N THR A 134 41.73 -11.83 12.63
CA THR A 134 41.99 -12.75 11.53
C THR A 134 42.14 -14.17 12.06
N ASN A 135 41.28 -15.09 11.66
CA ASN A 135 41.48 -16.51 11.91
C ASN A 135 42.22 -17.09 10.69
N ILE A 136 43.53 -16.87 10.63
CA ILE A 136 44.38 -17.51 9.62
C ILE A 136 44.67 -18.92 10.14
N ASN A 137 44.08 -19.92 9.51
CA ASN A 137 44.55 -21.29 9.67
C ASN A 137 45.65 -21.47 8.62
N ASP A 138 46.91 -21.52 9.06
CA ASP A 138 48.06 -21.88 8.21
C ASP A 138 47.90 -23.28 7.60
#